data_AF-A0A2G8LNI1-F1
#
_entry.id   AF-A0A2G8LNI1-F1
#
_cell.length_a   1.000
_cell.length_b   1.000
_cell.length_c   1.000
_cell.angle_alpha   90.00
_cell.angle_beta   90.00
_cell.angle_gamma   90.00
#
_symmetry.space_group_name_H-M   'P 1'
#
loop_
_entity.id
_entity.type
_entity.pdbx_description
1 polymer ?
#
loop_
_entity_poly.entity_id
_entity_poly.type
_entity_poly.pdbx_seq_one_letter_code
_entity_poly.pdbx_strand_id
1 'polypeptide(L)'
;MSWTDLHGLKAKPKVPPVAEGSTLLGHVVSAEGISTVPEKCAVIKDWPTPTSVSDTRCFLGMAGFYRRFIKDFSKIAGPLYELTSKPKNGLPPKKAFEWSPRCQDALTT
;
A
#
# COMPACT_ATOMS: atom_id res chain seq x y z
N MET A 1 12.20 30.24 18.48
CA MET A 1 12.37 29.84 17.07
C MET A 1 11.96 28.39 16.96
N SER A 2 10.94 28.08 16.17
CA SER A 2 10.49 26.70 16.01
C SER A 2 11.41 25.97 15.02
N TRP A 3 11.58 24.66 15.19
CA TRP A 3 12.43 23.82 14.32
C TRP A 3 11.99 23.87 12.84
N THR A 4 10.71 24.15 12.56
CA THR A 4 10.20 24.34 11.20
C THR A 4 10.67 25.64 10.53
N ASP A 5 10.97 26.69 11.31
CA ASP A 5 11.44 27.97 10.79
C ASP A 5 12.91 27.90 10.34
N LEU A 6 13.72 27.06 11.00
CA LEU A 6 15.13 26.86 10.69
C LEU A 6 15.37 26.12 9.36
N HIS A 7 14.39 25.36 8.88
CA HIS A 7 14.53 24.51 7.70
C HIS A 7 13.63 24.93 6.51
N GLY A 8 12.93 26.06 6.60
CA GLY A 8 12.10 26.58 5.50
C GLY A 8 10.94 25.66 5.10
N LEU A 9 10.53 24.74 5.96
CA LEU A 9 9.45 23.79 5.71
C LEU A 9 8.09 24.47 5.91
N LYS A 10 7.40 24.82 4.82
CA LYS A 10 6.03 25.34 4.86
C LYS A 10 5.04 24.19 5.07
N ALA A 11 4.61 23.98 6.31
CA ALA A 11 3.45 23.12 6.60
C ALA A 11 2.17 23.82 6.13
N LYS A 12 1.35 23.16 5.31
CA LYS A 12 -0.01 23.64 5.02
C LYS A 12 -0.90 23.31 6.21
N PRO A 13 -1.57 24.29 6.84
CA PRO A 13 -2.48 24.06 7.97
C PRO A 13 -3.79 23.48 7.43
N LYS A 14 -3.78 22.19 7.06
CA LYS A 14 -5.00 21.44 6.72
C LYS A 14 -5.13 20.16 7.53
N VAL A 15 -4.17 19.89 8.40
CA VAL A 15 -4.20 18.76 9.32
C VAL A 15 -4.47 19.35 10.71
N PRO A 16 -5.66 19.13 11.29
CA PRO A 16 -5.93 19.58 12.65
C PRO A 16 -4.98 18.88 13.63
N PRO A 17 -4.69 19.49 14.80
CA PRO A 17 -3.96 18.82 15.86
C PRO A 17 -4.67 17.51 16.21
N VAL A 18 -3.89 16.43 16.28
CA VAL A 18 -4.39 15.07 16.51
C VAL A 18 -4.93 15.00 17.94
N ALA A 19 -6.25 15.04 18.09
CA ALA A 19 -6.93 14.75 19.35
C ALA A 19 -7.12 13.23 19.51
N GLU A 20 -7.22 12.76 20.75
CA GLU A 20 -7.53 11.36 21.04
C GLU A 20 -8.88 10.98 20.39
N GLY A 21 -8.89 9.93 19.57
CA GLY A 21 -10.04 9.52 18.77
C GLY A 21 -10.17 10.20 17.39
N SER A 22 -9.24 11.08 17.00
CA SER A 22 -9.26 11.72 15.68
C SER A 22 -8.70 10.81 14.57
N THR A 23 -9.27 10.91 13.37
CA THR A 23 -8.81 10.18 12.18
C THR A 23 -7.73 10.99 11.45
N LEU A 24 -6.50 10.49 11.44
CA LEU A 24 -5.37 11.09 10.73
C LEU A 24 -4.93 10.16 9.59
N LEU A 25 -4.96 10.65 8.34
CA LEU A 25 -4.55 9.88 7.14
C LEU A 25 -5.32 8.55 6.96
N GLY A 26 -6.50 8.42 7.58
CA GLY A 26 -7.30 7.19 7.62
C GLY A 26 -6.82 6.16 8.63
N HIS A 27 -6.15 6.61 9.69
CA HIS A 27 -5.92 5.87 10.91
C HIS A 27 -6.66 6.56 12.06
N VAL A 28 -7.28 5.77 12.93
CA VAL A 28 -7.79 6.23 14.22
C VAL A 28 -6.62 6.20 15.21
N VAL A 29 -6.33 7.34 15.82
CA VAL A 29 -5.30 7.45 16.87
C VAL A 29 -6.00 7.44 18.23
N SER A 30 -5.85 6.36 18.99
CA SER A 30 -6.32 6.25 20.38
C SER A 30 -5.15 6.08 21.36
N ALA A 31 -5.38 6.20 22.67
CA ALA A 31 -4.36 5.89 23.68
C ALA A 31 -3.80 4.46 23.61
N GLU A 32 -4.54 3.54 22.98
CA GLU A 32 -4.16 2.13 22.78
C GLU A 32 -3.30 1.94 21.50
N GLY A 33 -3.27 2.93 20.60
CA GLY A 33 -2.39 2.95 19.44
C GLY A 33 -3.03 3.47 18.15
N ILE A 34 -2.38 3.15 17.02
CA ILE A 34 -2.83 3.50 15.67
C ILE A 34 -3.62 2.34 15.09
N SER A 35 -4.95 2.48 15.01
CA SER A 35 -5.82 1.51 14.36
C SER A 35 -6.14 1.95 12.92
N THR A 36 -6.12 1.04 11.97
CA THR A 36 -6.59 1.35 10.61
C THR A 36 -8.11 1.38 10.57
N VAL A 37 -8.69 2.37 9.88
CA VAL A 37 -10.14 2.41 9.70
C VAL A 37 -10.53 1.16 8.87
N PRO A 38 -11.41 0.26 9.38
CA PRO A 38 -11.77 -0.98 8.70
C PRO A 38 -12.30 -0.78 7.27
N GLU A 39 -12.91 0.39 7.00
CA GLU A 39 -13.40 0.79 5.68
C GLU A 39 -12.31 0.78 4.59
N LYS A 40 -11.05 1.05 4.95
CA LYS A 40 -9.95 1.05 3.98
C LYS A 40 -9.47 -0.35 3.61
N CYS A 41 -9.73 -1.35 4.46
CA CYS A 41 -9.49 -2.75 4.13
C CYS A 41 -10.54 -3.27 3.13
N ALA A 42 -11.78 -2.74 3.15
CA ALA A 42 -12.82 -3.11 2.19
C ALA A 42 -12.42 -2.76 0.75
N VAL A 43 -11.79 -1.60 0.55
CA VAL A 43 -11.30 -1.17 -0.77
C VAL A 43 -10.24 -2.12 -1.35
N ILE A 44 -9.43 -2.77 -0.50
CA ILE A 44 -8.46 -3.78 -0.95
C ILE A 44 -9.17 -5.09 -1.32
N LYS A 45 -10.22 -5.47 -0.58
CA LYS A 45 -11.01 -6.68 -0.85
C LYS A 45 -11.78 -6.60 -2.17
N ASP A 46 -12.35 -5.44 -2.46
CA ASP A 46 -13.15 -5.21 -3.67
C ASP A 46 -12.30 -4.71 -4.85
N TRP A 47 -10.97 -4.82 -4.77
CA TRP A 47 -10.09 -4.33 -5.82
C TRP A 47 -10.24 -5.15 -7.11
N PRO A 48 -10.44 -4.50 -8.28
CA PRO A 48 -10.61 -5.22 -9.53
C PRO A 48 -9.33 -5.94 -9.94
N THR A 49 -9.46 -7.07 -10.64
CA THR A 49 -8.31 -7.83 -11.16
C THR A 49 -7.44 -6.93 -12.06
N PRO A 50 -6.16 -6.70 -11.70
CA PRO A 50 -5.22 -5.94 -12.52
C PRO A 50 -5.05 -6.55 -13.92
N THR A 51 -5.15 -5.74 -14.95
CA THR A 51 -4.93 -6.17 -16.34
C THR A 51 -3.58 -5.73 -16.89
N SER A 52 -2.85 -4.90 -16.13
CA SER A 52 -1.53 -4.41 -16.51
C SER A 52 -0.52 -4.39 -15.35
N VAL A 53 0.76 -4.26 -15.73
CA VAL A 53 1.87 -4.06 -14.79
C VAL A 53 1.67 -2.78 -13.97
N SER A 54 1.13 -1.72 -14.58
CA SER A 54 0.88 -0.44 -13.91
C SER A 54 -0.20 -0.57 -12.83
N ASP A 55 -1.30 -1.27 -13.15
CA ASP A 55 -2.38 -1.52 -12.20
C ASP A 55 -1.91 -2.39 -11.03
N THR A 56 -1.09 -3.39 -11.34
CA THR A 56 -0.49 -4.26 -10.31
C THR A 56 0.42 -3.45 -9.37
N ARG A 57 1.20 -2.50 -9.89
CA ARG A 57 2.01 -1.59 -9.05
C ARG A 57 1.13 -0.66 -8.21
N CYS A 58 0.01 -0.17 -8.75
CA CYS A 58 -0.93 0.66 -8.01
C CYS A 58 -1.52 -0.10 -6.83
N PHE A 59 -2.00 -1.32 -7.06
CA PHE A 59 -2.47 -2.22 -6.01
C PHE A 59 -1.40 -2.48 -4.95
N LEU A 60 -0.19 -2.87 -5.36
CA LEU A 60 0.91 -3.15 -4.44
C LEU A 60 1.30 -1.93 -3.59
N GLY A 61 1.22 -0.72 -4.15
CA GLY A 61 1.46 0.52 -3.41
C GLY A 61 0.41 0.74 -2.32
N MET A 62 -0.87 0.53 -2.67
CA MET A 62 -1.99 0.62 -1.72
C MET A 62 -1.92 -0.47 -0.65
N ALA A 63 -1.82 -1.73 -1.04
CA ALA A 63 -1.74 -2.86 -0.11
C ALA A 63 -0.48 -2.79 0.78
N GLY A 64 0.63 -2.27 0.23
CA GLY A 64 1.86 -2.01 0.95
C GLY A 64 1.72 -1.01 2.11
N PHE A 65 0.80 -0.04 2.01
CA PHE A 65 0.49 0.88 3.11
C PHE A 65 -0.09 0.15 4.33
N TYR A 66 -0.85 -0.92 4.10
CA TYR A 66 -1.48 -1.73 5.16
C TYR A 66 -0.68 -2.98 5.53
N ARG A 67 0.52 -3.18 4.95
CA ARG A 67 1.34 -4.39 5.16
C ARG A 67 1.61 -4.76 6.62
N ARG A 68 1.60 -3.78 7.54
CA ARG A 68 1.82 -4.02 8.98
C ARG A 68 0.66 -4.76 9.64
N PHE A 69 -0.52 -4.74 9.03
CA PHE A 69 -1.75 -5.37 9.51
C PHE A 69 -2.06 -6.68 8.76
N ILE A 70 -1.31 -6.99 7.70
CA ILE A 70 -1.49 -8.20 6.89
C ILE A 70 -0.38 -9.19 7.23
N LYS A 71 -0.74 -10.26 7.93
CA LYS A 71 0.21 -11.33 8.25
C LYS A 71 0.76 -11.96 6.97
N ASP A 72 2.07 -12.19 6.94
CA ASP A 72 2.75 -12.80 5.78
C ASP A 72 2.58 -12.05 4.44
N PHE A 73 2.31 -10.73 4.48
CA PHE A 73 2.09 -9.90 3.29
C PHE A 73 3.11 -10.14 2.16
N SER A 74 4.40 -10.20 2.48
CA SER A 74 5.45 -10.42 1.48
C SER A 74 5.34 -11.77 0.76
N LYS A 75 4.84 -12.82 1.43
CA LYS A 75 4.60 -14.13 0.82
C LYS A 75 3.38 -14.09 -0.09
N ILE A 76 2.30 -13.47 0.38
CA ILE A 76 1.03 -13.32 -0.37
C ILE A 76 1.26 -12.48 -1.63
N ALA A 77 1.91 -11.33 -1.50
CA ALA A 77 2.15 -10.41 -2.61
C ALA A 77 3.28 -10.85 -3.56
N GLY A 78 3.98 -11.96 -3.27
CA GLY A 78 5.11 -12.47 -4.06
C GLY A 78 4.82 -12.61 -5.55
N PRO A 79 3.74 -13.32 -5.96
CA PRO A 79 3.34 -13.45 -7.36
C PRO A 79 3.09 -12.10 -8.05
N LEU A 80 2.55 -11.12 -7.33
CA LEU A 80 2.28 -9.78 -7.88
C LEU A 80 3.57 -8.97 -8.07
N TYR A 81 4.56 -9.13 -7.17
CA TYR A 81 5.90 -8.54 -7.37
C TYR A 81 6.62 -9.16 -8.56
N GLU A 82 6.38 -10.44 -8.86
CA GLU A 82 6.88 -11.07 -10.08
C GLU A 82 6.27 -10.43 -11.34
N LEU A 83 4.99 -10.08 -11.36
CA LEU A 83 4.39 -9.38 -12.49
C LEU A 83 4.99 -7.99 -12.75
N THR A 84 5.53 -7.34 -11.72
CA THR A 84 6.01 -5.94 -11.80
C THR A 84 7.51 -5.77 -11.90
N SER A 85 8.27 -6.86 -11.71
CA SER A 85 9.73 -6.84 -11.71
C SER A 85 10.31 -6.72 -13.12
N LYS A 86 11.30 -5.84 -13.26
CA LYS A 86 12.06 -5.65 -14.51
C LYS A 86 12.86 -6.92 -14.84
N PRO A 87 13.17 -7.16 -16.13
CA PRO A 87 14.11 -8.20 -16.51
C PRO A 87 15.44 -7.98 -15.77
N LYS A 88 16.02 -9.05 -15.24
CA LYS A 88 17.34 -9.01 -14.63
C LYS A 88 18.39 -8.98 -15.75
N ASN A 89 19.46 -8.21 -15.57
CA ASN A 89 20.54 -8.11 -16.55
C ASN A 89 21.07 -9.51 -16.90
N GLY A 90 21.14 -9.83 -18.19
CA GLY A 90 21.63 -11.12 -18.69
C GLY A 90 20.58 -12.24 -18.77
N LEU A 91 19.33 -12.01 -18.38
CA LEU A 91 18.23 -12.94 -18.62
C LEU A 91 17.39 -12.52 -19.84
N PRO A 92 16.76 -13.47 -20.54
CA PRO A 92 15.84 -13.15 -21.64
C PRO A 92 14.71 -12.23 -21.17
N PRO A 93 14.11 -11.43 -22.08
CA PRO A 93 12.99 -10.58 -21.75
C PRO A 93 11.89 -11.41 -21.08
N LYS A 94 11.34 -10.88 -19.99
CA LYS A 94 10.28 -11.55 -19.25
C LYS A 94 9.07 -11.74 -20.16
N LYS A 95 8.37 -12.87 -20.03
CA LYS A 95 7.12 -13.14 -20.73
C LYS A 95 6.16 -11.95 -20.55
N ALA A 96 5.38 -11.63 -21.59
CA ALA A 96 4.34 -10.61 -21.53
C ALA A 96 3.46 -10.83 -20.29
N PHE A 97 2.89 -9.75 -19.74
CA PHE A 97 2.06 -9.79 -18.54
C PHE A 97 1.05 -10.94 -18.62
N GLU A 98 1.22 -11.95 -17.77
CA GLU A 98 0.40 -13.16 -17.76
C GLU A 98 -0.19 -13.32 -16.36
N TRP A 99 -1.47 -13.05 -16.24
CA TRP A 99 -2.20 -13.21 -14.99
C TRP A 99 -2.39 -14.70 -14.71
N SER A 100 -1.64 -15.23 -13.73
CA SER A 100 -1.72 -16.64 -13.33
C SER A 100 -2.72 -16.85 -12.19
N PRO A 101 -3.21 -18.08 -11.94
CA PRO A 101 -4.06 -18.38 -10.78
C PRO A 101 -3.44 -17.94 -9.45
N ARG A 102 -2.11 -18.08 -9.31
CA ARG A 102 -1.37 -17.60 -8.13
C ARG A 102 -1.48 -16.09 -7.91
N CYS A 103 -1.64 -15.31 -8.98
CA CYS A 103 -1.85 -13.87 -8.89
C CYS A 103 -3.29 -13.55 -8.45
N GLN A 104 -4.26 -14.36 -8.88
CA GLN A 104 -5.65 -14.23 -8.42
C GLN A 104 -5.80 -14.59 -6.94
N ASP A 105 -5.15 -15.66 -6.49
CA ASP A 105 -5.15 -16.06 -5.08
C ASP A 105 -4.52 -14.97 -4.20
N ALA A 106 -3.40 -14.38 -4.67
CA ALA A 106 -2.72 -13.28 -4.01
C ALA A 106 -3.56 -11.99 -3.91
N LEU A 107 -4.50 -11.79 -4.83
CA LEU A 107 -5.41 -10.64 -4.83
C LEU A 107 -6.60 -10.83 -3.88
N THR A 108 -7.04 -12.07 -3.68
CA THR A 108 -8.29 -12.42 -2.98
C THR A 108 -8.13 -12.89 -1.53
N THR A 109 -6.88 -13.10 -1.08
CA THR A 109 -6.54 -13.49 0.30
C THR A 109 -6.71 -12.34 1.28
#